data_AF-A0A2G9HRM6-F1
#
_entry.id   AF-A0A2G9HRM6-F1
#
_cell.length_a   1.000
_cell.length_b   1.000
_cell.length_c   1.000
_cell.angle_alpha   90.00
_cell.angle_beta   90.00
_cell.angle_gamma   90.00
#
_symmetry.space_group_name_H-M   'P 1'
#
loop_
_entity.id
_entity.type
_entity.pdbx_description
1 polymer ?
#
loop_
_entity_poly.entity_id
_entity_poly.type
_entity_poly.pdbx_seq_one_letter_code
_entity_poly.pdbx_strand_id
1 'polypeptide(L)'
;MELAKHFLQTNMEPKWMVLCLLPVLPLELRPIIQIDGKLMSLDINELYGRVLSQNNTFINLLTTNRSTAGELDLLRVKLGKKNYLYRKFYTLIII
;
A
#
# COMPACT_ATOMS: atom_id res chain seq x y z
N MET A 1 17.15 10.09 -26.72
CA MET A 1 16.79 11.43 -26.18
C MET A 1 15.28 11.68 -26.17
N GLU A 2 14.45 10.92 -26.91
CA GLU A 2 12.97 11.10 -26.98
C GLU A 2 12.28 11.25 -25.62
N LEU A 3 12.55 10.33 -24.69
CA LEU A 3 11.90 10.31 -23.38
C LEU A 3 12.18 11.58 -22.56
N ALA A 4 13.43 12.06 -22.59
CA ALA A 4 13.81 13.31 -21.92
C ALA A 4 13.12 14.53 -22.53
N LYS A 5 12.94 14.56 -23.87
CA LYS A 5 12.18 15.63 -24.54
C LYS A 5 10.71 15.62 -24.13
N HIS A 6 10.10 14.44 -24.02
CA HIS A 6 8.71 14.33 -23.57
C HIS A 6 8.50 14.84 -22.15
N PHE A 7 9.38 14.47 -21.20
CA PHE A 7 9.28 14.99 -19.82
C PHE A 7 9.34 16.53 -19.78
N LEU A 8 10.21 17.14 -20.57
CA LEU A 8 10.34 18.60 -20.66
C LEU A 8 9.11 19.26 -21.31
N GLN A 9 8.53 18.64 -22.34
CA GLN A 9 7.35 19.16 -23.04
C GLN A 9 6.08 19.07 -22.20
N THR A 10 5.91 17.98 -21.45
CA THR A 10 4.71 17.75 -20.64
C THR A 10 4.82 18.31 -19.22
N ASN A 11 5.95 18.95 -18.88
CA ASN A 11 6.27 19.39 -17.51
C ASN A 11 6.08 18.27 -16.47
N MET A 12 6.40 17.02 -16.85
CA MET A 12 6.29 15.88 -15.96
C MET A 12 7.62 15.63 -15.26
N GLU A 13 7.57 15.55 -13.94
CA GLU A 13 8.77 15.25 -13.16
C GLU A 13 9.03 13.73 -13.15
N PRO A 14 10.25 13.26 -13.53
CA PRO A 14 10.58 11.83 -13.53
C PRO A 14 10.39 11.15 -12.17
N LYS A 15 10.47 11.91 -11.07
CA LYS A 15 10.22 11.41 -9.70
C LYS A 15 8.83 10.77 -9.54
N TRP A 16 7.85 11.15 -10.36
CA TRP A 16 6.49 10.59 -10.30
C TRP A 16 6.41 9.15 -10.80
N MET A 17 7.43 8.66 -11.53
CA MET A 17 7.50 7.26 -11.93
C MET A 17 7.79 6.32 -10.75
N VAL A 18 8.27 6.85 -9.63
CA VAL A 18 8.55 6.09 -8.40
C VAL A 18 7.39 6.28 -7.43
N LEU A 19 6.66 5.19 -7.16
CA LEU A 19 5.51 5.20 -6.26
C LEU A 19 5.91 4.93 -4.81
N CYS A 20 5.66 5.89 -3.92
CA CYS A 20 5.77 5.70 -2.47
C CYS A 20 4.48 5.19 -1.82
N LEU A 21 3.34 5.49 -2.44
CA LEU A 21 2.01 5.08 -1.99
C LEU A 21 1.30 4.43 -3.17
N LEU A 22 0.85 3.18 -3.00
CA LEU A 22 0.07 2.50 -4.03
C LEU A 22 -1.41 2.90 -3.91
N PRO A 23 -2.02 3.54 -4.92
CA PRO A 23 -3.45 3.80 -4.91
C PRO A 23 -4.23 2.49 -5.00
N VAL A 24 -5.29 2.39 -4.21
CA VAL A 24 -6.16 1.22 -4.17
C VAL A 24 -7.49 1.60 -4.78
N LEU A 25 -7.96 0.84 -5.78
CA LEU A 25 -9.28 1.05 -6.37
C LEU A 25 -10.37 0.93 -5.29
N PRO A 26 -11.38 1.82 -5.30
CA PRO A 26 -12.50 1.76 -4.38
C PRO A 26 -13.43 0.58 -4.69
N LEU A 27 -14.29 0.21 -3.74
CA LEU A 27 -15.09 -1.02 -3.77
C LEU A 27 -16.13 -1.02 -4.89
N GLU A 28 -16.66 0.14 -5.25
CA GLU A 28 -17.66 0.27 -6.31
C GLU A 28 -17.09 -0.19 -7.67
N LEU A 29 -15.76 -0.07 -7.85
CA LEU A 29 -15.04 -0.50 -9.05
C LEU A 29 -14.42 -1.90 -8.90
N ARG A 30 -14.60 -2.53 -7.73
CA ARG A 30 -14.00 -3.81 -7.35
C ARG A 30 -15.00 -4.64 -6.56
N PRO A 31 -16.10 -5.08 -7.19
CA PRO A 31 -17.09 -5.90 -6.53
C PRO A 31 -16.50 -7.26 -6.17
N ILE A 32 -16.67 -7.68 -4.92
CA ILE A 32 -16.41 -9.04 -4.47
C ILE A 32 -17.75 -9.76 -4.54
N ILE A 33 -17.83 -10.81 -5.36
CA ILE A 33 -19.08 -11.54 -5.58
C ILE A 33 -18.92 -12.92 -4.96
N GLN A 34 -19.86 -13.33 -4.10
CA GLN A 34 -19.91 -14.72 -3.65
C GLN A 34 -20.76 -15.53 -4.63
N ILE A 35 -20.17 -16.54 -5.27
CA ILE A 35 -20.88 -17.50 -6.15
C ILE A 35 -20.53 -18.89 -5.64
N ASP A 36 -21.55 -19.72 -5.38
CA ASP A 36 -21.40 -21.10 -4.88
C ASP A 36 -20.50 -21.23 -3.62
N GLY A 37 -20.65 -20.30 -2.68
CA GLY A 37 -19.88 -20.32 -1.43
C GLY A 37 -18.39 -19.95 -1.59
N LYS A 38 -17.89 -19.74 -2.82
CA LYS A 38 -16.56 -19.21 -3.09
C LYS A 38 -16.63 -17.71 -3.29
N LEU A 39 -15.75 -16.97 -2.61
CA LEU A 39 -15.53 -15.56 -2.89
C LEU A 39 -14.81 -15.44 -4.23
N MET A 40 -15.54 -15.00 -5.26
CA MET A 40 -14.97 -14.57 -6.53
C MET A 40 -14.55 -13.12 -6.38
N SER A 41 -13.26 -12.89 -6.52
CA SER A 41 -12.65 -11.59 -6.40
C SER A 41 -11.77 -11.39 -7.63
N LEU A 42 -11.76 -10.17 -8.18
CA LEU A 42 -10.90 -9.83 -9.32
C LEU A 42 -9.42 -10.10 -8.98
N ASP A 43 -8.62 -10.54 -9.95
CA ASP A 43 -7.17 -10.82 -9.83
C ASP A 43 -6.38 -9.68 -9.15
N ILE A 44 -6.88 -8.45 -9.28
CA ILE A 44 -6.28 -7.26 -8.65
C ILE A 44 -6.18 -7.39 -7.12
N ASN A 45 -7.13 -8.07 -6.47
CA ASN A 45 -7.11 -8.27 -5.03
C ASN A 45 -6.02 -9.22 -4.58
N GLU A 46 -5.75 -10.26 -5.38
CA GLU A 46 -4.62 -11.14 -5.11
C GLU A 46 -3.30 -10.36 -5.21
N LEU A 47 -3.17 -9.49 -6.21
CA LEU A 47 -2.00 -8.62 -6.37
C LEU A 47 -1.85 -7.62 -5.20
N TYR A 48 -2.93 -6.98 -4.76
CA TYR A 48 -2.90 -6.10 -3.59
C TYR A 48 -2.52 -6.87 -2.31
N GLY A 49 -3.06 -8.07 -2.12
CA GLY A 49 -2.72 -8.95 -0.99
C GLY A 49 -1.25 -9.32 -0.96
N ARG A 50 -0.65 -9.63 -2.12
CA ARG A 50 0.79 -9.93 -2.25
C ARG A 50 1.65 -8.73 -1.87
N VAL A 51 1.34 -7.53 -2.38
CA VAL A 51 2.08 -6.30 -2.04
C VAL A 51 1.99 -6.01 -0.54
N LEU A 52 0.80 -6.15 0.05
CA LEU A 52 0.59 -5.94 1.47
C LEU A 52 1.40 -6.93 2.34
N SER A 53 1.37 -8.21 1.97
CA SER A 53 2.12 -9.27 2.66
C SER A 53 3.63 -8.98 2.64
N GLN A 54 4.17 -8.56 1.49
CA GLN A 54 5.59 -8.22 1.38
C GLN A 54 5.97 -6.98 2.19
N ASN A 55 5.13 -5.94 2.19
CA ASN A 55 5.37 -4.75 3.01
C ASN A 55 5.38 -5.09 4.51
N ASN A 56 4.47 -5.94 4.96
CA ASN A 56 4.43 -6.37 6.36
C ASN A 56 5.67 -7.22 6.72
N THR A 57 6.08 -8.14 5.83
CA THR A 57 7.31 -8.91 6.00
C THR A 57 8.53 -7.99 6.09
N PHE A 58 8.64 -7.00 5.20
CA PHE A 58 9.73 -6.03 5.20
C PHE A 58 9.78 -5.22 6.50
N ILE A 59 8.64 -4.70 6.97
CA ILE A 59 8.55 -3.97 8.23
C ILE A 59 9.00 -4.87 9.39
N ASN A 60 8.53 -6.11 9.44
CA ASN A 60 8.93 -7.06 10.48
C ASN A 60 10.44 -7.30 10.46
N LEU A 61 11.03 -7.53 9.29
CA LEU A 61 12.49 -7.69 9.15
C LEU A 61 13.26 -6.46 9.63
N LEU A 62 12.81 -5.24 9.30
CA LEU A 62 13.44 -4.02 9.80
C LEU A 62 13.35 -3.90 11.33
N THR A 63 12.22 -4.30 11.91
CA THR A 63 12.04 -4.26 13.38
C THR A 63 12.88 -5.31 14.09
N THR A 64 13.04 -6.51 13.53
CA THR A 64 13.85 -7.58 14.12
C THR A 64 15.34 -7.25 14.11
N ASN A 65 15.84 -6.55 13.08
CA ASN A 65 17.26 -6.17 12.98
C ASN A 65 17.64 -4.94 13.82
N ARG A 66 16.67 -4.13 14.28
CA ARG A 66 16.91 -2.96 15.14
C ARG A 66 16.54 -3.28 16.59
N SER A 67 17.46 -3.91 17.30
CA SER A 67 17.37 -4.10 18.75
C SER A 67 17.49 -2.77 19.52
N THR A 68 16.49 -1.90 19.45
CA THR A 68 16.26 -0.79 20.41
C THR A 68 14.76 -0.71 20.69
N ALA A 69 14.30 -1.53 21.64
CA ALA A 69 12.90 -1.67 22.03
C ALA A 69 12.23 -0.36 22.48
N GLY A 70 12.99 0.70 22.84
CA GLY A 70 12.45 1.99 23.27
C GLY A 70 12.03 2.96 22.15
N GLU A 71 12.64 2.88 20.95
CA GLU A 71 12.28 3.78 19.83
C GLU A 71 11.08 3.27 19.03
N LEU A 72 10.85 1.96 19.04
CA LEU A 72 9.73 1.36 18.32
C LEU A 72 8.38 1.66 18.97
N ASP A 73 8.29 1.77 20.29
CA ASP A 73 7.05 2.22 20.95
C ASP A 73 6.73 3.69 20.64
N LEU A 74 7.76 4.55 20.55
CA LEU A 74 7.58 5.93 20.13
C LEU A 74 7.19 6.03 18.65
N LEU A 75 7.83 5.25 17.77
CA LEU A 75 7.43 5.14 16.37
C LEU A 75 6.04 4.54 16.24
N ARG A 76 5.63 3.57 17.07
CA ARG A 76 4.31 2.94 17.05
C ARG A 76 3.21 3.85 17.58
N VAL A 77 3.51 4.74 18.54
CA VAL A 77 2.61 5.81 19.02
C VAL A 77 2.52 6.96 18.02
N LYS A 78 3.63 7.36 17.39
CA LYS A 78 3.67 8.40 16.33
C LYS A 78 3.03 7.89 15.03
N LEU A 79 3.24 6.60 14.73
CA LEU A 79 2.49 5.84 13.74
C LEU A 79 1.10 5.50 14.26
N GLY A 80 0.75 5.62 15.53
CA GLY A 80 -0.58 5.36 16.10
C GLY A 80 -1.63 6.35 15.59
N LYS A 81 -1.24 7.63 15.50
CA LYS A 81 -2.05 8.67 14.82
C LYS A 81 -2.11 8.47 13.31
N LYS A 82 -1.03 8.01 12.67
CA LYS A 82 -1.03 7.61 11.25
C LYS A 82 -1.72 6.27 11.01
N ASN A 83 -1.80 5.39 12.00
CA ASN A 83 -2.43 4.07 12.02
C ASN A 83 -3.91 4.23 12.18
N TYR A 84 -4.43 5.32 12.74
CA TYR A 84 -5.85 5.64 12.61
C TYR A 84 -6.19 5.93 11.15
N LEU A 85 -5.34 6.69 10.44
CA LEU A 85 -5.51 6.96 9.01
C LEU A 85 -5.32 5.69 8.17
N TYR A 86 -4.21 4.97 8.39
CA TYR A 86 -3.91 3.69 7.74
C TYR A 86 -4.97 2.64 8.06
N ARG A 87 -5.44 2.51 9.30
CA ARG A 87 -6.54 1.60 9.66
C ARG A 87 -7.86 2.07 9.05
N LYS A 88 -8.14 3.37 8.93
CA LYS A 88 -9.30 3.88 8.20
C LYS A 88 -9.21 3.56 6.71
N PHE A 89 -8.01 3.63 6.12
CA PHE A 89 -7.74 3.21 4.74
C PHE A 89 -7.78 1.68 4.57
N TYR A 90 -7.22 0.89 5.50
CA TYR A 90 -7.26 -0.58 5.50
C TYR A 90 -8.65 -1.14 5.81
N THR A 91 -9.44 -0.48 6.64
CA THR A 91 -10.85 -0.82 6.86
C THR A 91 -11.66 -0.55 5.59
N LEU A 92 -11.34 0.50 4.82
CA LEU A 92 -11.91 0.71 3.47
C LEU A 92 -11.47 -0.35 2.44
N ILE A 93 -10.44 -1.14 2.73
CA ILE A 93 -9.94 -2.21 1.86
C ILE A 93 -10.66 -3.54 2.15
N ILE A 94 -11.36 -3.67 3.29
CA ILE A 94 -11.92 -4.96 3.77
C ILE A 94 -13.46 -4.97 3.89
N ILE A 95 -14.14 -3.83 3.89
CA ILE A 95 -15.61 -3.74 3.87
C ILE A 95 -16.04 -3.48 2.44
#